data_AF-A0A5K0VGT0-F1
#
_entry.id   AF-A0A5K0VGT0-F1
#
_cell.length_a   1.000
_cell.length_b   1.000
_cell.length_c   1.000
_cell.angle_alpha   90.00
_cell.angle_beta   90.00
_cell.angle_gamma   90.00
#
_symmetry.space_group_name_H-M   'P 1'
#
loop_
_entity.id
_entity.type
_entity.pdbx_description
1 polymer ?
#
loop_
_entity_poly.entity_id
_entity_poly.type
_entity_poly.pdbx_seq_one_letter_code
_entity_poly.pdbx_strand_id
1 'polypeptide(L)' 'VCRDPRWGRCYESFSEDPQLVEAMTDIIPGLQGDLPPNTRKGVPFVDG' A
#
# COMPACT_ATOMS: atom_id res chain seq x y z
N VAL A 1 3.02 -8.38 1.74
CA VAL A 1 2.72 -9.81 1.56
C VAL A 1 3.62 -10.63 2.47
N CYS A 2 3.24 -10.80 3.73
CA CYS A 2 3.91 -11.74 4.61
C CYS A 2 3.62 -13.15 4.08
N ARG A 3 4.65 -13.94 3.79
CA ARG A 3 4.51 -15.33 3.29
C ARG A 3 5.00 -16.37 4.31
N ASP A 4 5.43 -15.92 5.48
CA ASP A 4 5.89 -16.78 6.56
C ASP A 4 5.45 -16.20 7.90
N PRO A 5 4.49 -16.83 8.61
CA PRO A 5 3.93 -16.29 9.85
C PRO A 5 4.94 -16.25 11.01
N ARG A 6 6.13 -16.87 10.87
CA ARG A 6 7.22 -16.77 11.85
C ARG A 6 7.92 -15.41 11.81
N TRP A 7 7.63 -14.60 10.80
CA TRP A 7 8.11 -13.23 10.75
C TRP A 7 7.27 -12.37 11.69
N GLY A 8 7.88 -11.90 12.79
CA GLY A 8 7.19 -11.18 13.86
C GLY A 8 6.53 -9.85 13.46
N ARG A 9 6.58 -9.43 12.19
CA ARG A 9 5.90 -8.25 11.62
C ARG A 9 4.77 -8.61 10.64
N CYS A 10 4.33 -9.87 10.60
CA CYS A 10 3.22 -10.27 9.73
C CYS A 10 1.91 -9.53 10.04
N TYR A 11 1.75 -8.98 11.25
CA TYR A 11 0.63 -8.10 11.59
C TYR A 11 0.63 -6.77 10.81
N GLU A 12 1.77 -6.36 10.24
CA GLU A 12 1.88 -5.14 9.42
C GLU A 12 1.64 -5.41 7.92
N SER A 13 1.45 -6.68 7.53
CA SER A 13 1.05 -7.04 6.17
C SER A 13 -0.45 -7.25 6.12
N PHE A 14 -1.14 -6.57 5.19
CA PHE A 14 -2.59 -6.71 5.04
C PHE A 14 -3.04 -8.15 4.71
N SER A 15 -2.22 -8.91 3.98
CA SER A 15 -2.44 -10.35 3.74
C SER A 15 -1.17 -11.04 3.22
N GLU A 16 -1.22 -12.37 3.15
CA GLU A 16 -0.30 -13.25 2.41
C GLU A 16 -0.67 -13.38 0.92
N ASP A 17 -1.88 -12.97 0.55
CA ASP A 17 -2.36 -12.90 -0.83
C ASP A 17 -2.02 -11.53 -1.46
N PRO A 18 -1.25 -11.48 -2.57
CA PRO A 18 -0.97 -10.25 -3.30
C PRO A 18 -2.21 -9.47 -3.76
N GLN A 19 -3.29 -10.15 -4.16
CA GLN A 19 -4.50 -9.48 -4.66
C GLN A 19 -5.21 -8.70 -3.55
N LEU A 20 -5.27 -9.28 -2.34
CA LEU A 20 -5.84 -8.62 -1.19
C LEU A 20 -4.95 -7.45 -0.71
N VAL A 21 -3.64 -7.57 -0.82
CA VAL A 21 -2.71 -6.46 -0.50
C VAL A 21 -2.85 -5.31 -1.50
N GLU A 22 -3.10 -5.60 -2.78
CA GLU A 22 -3.36 -4.57 -3.80
C GLU A 22 -4.66 -3.82 -3.52
N ALA A 23 -5.73 -4.54 -3.16
CA ALA A 23 -7.01 -3.94 -2.79
C ALA A 23 -6.93 -3.05 -1.54
N MET A 24 -5.98 -3.29 -0.65
CA MET A 24 -5.81 -2.49 0.57
C MET A 24 -4.96 -1.22 0.38
N THR A 25 -4.53 -0.92 -0.86
CA THR A 25 -3.76 0.30 -1.18
C THR A 25 -4.59 1.58 -1.16
N ASP A 26 -5.92 1.48 -1.02
CA ASP A 26 -6.84 2.62 -0.84
C ASP A 26 -6.53 3.46 0.43
N ILE A 27 -5.76 2.90 1.37
CA ILE A 27 -5.24 3.66 2.51
C ILE A 27 -4.31 4.82 2.08
N ILE A 28 -3.64 4.71 0.93
CA ILE A 28 -2.69 5.71 0.42
C ILE A 28 -3.40 7.03 0.05
N PRO A 29 -4.42 7.05 -0.84
CA PRO A 29 -5.17 8.28 -1.09
C PRO A 29 -5.95 8.75 0.15
N GLY A 30 -6.38 7.84 1.03
CA GLY A 30 -7.03 8.23 2.30
C GLY A 30 -6.15 9.07 3.22
N LEU A 31 -4.82 8.89 3.17
CA LEU A 31 -3.85 9.63 3.98
C LEU A 31 -3.19 10.80 3.23
N GLN A 32 -2.99 10.68 1.92
CA GLN A 32 -2.25 11.66 1.11
C GLN A 32 -3.13 12.53 0.19
N GLY A 33 -4.43 12.22 0.08
CA GLY A 33 -5.32 12.80 -0.91
C GLY A 33 -5.24 12.09 -2.27
N ASP A 34 -6.24 12.36 -3.13
CA ASP A 34 -6.30 11.77 -4.46
C ASP A 34 -5.19 12.29 -5.39
N LEU A 35 -4.72 11.41 -6.28
CA LEU A 35 -3.74 11.78 -7.29
C LEU A 35 -4.34 12.82 -8.27
N PRO A 36 -3.60 13.90 -8.59
CA PRO A 36 -4.00 14.82 -9.66
C PRO A 36 -4.11 14.06 -10.98
N PRO A 37 -5.10 14.38 -11.85
CA PRO A 37 -5.46 13.61 -13.04
C PRO A 37 -4.33 13.43 -14.09
N ASN A 38 -3.25 14.20 -14.01
CA ASN A 38 -2.08 14.10 -14.90
C ASN A 38 -0.83 13.49 -14.24
N THR A 39 -0.97 12.86 -13.07
CA THR A 39 0.16 12.29 -12.33
C THR A 39 0.41 10.84 -12.75
N ARG A 40 1.68 10.46 -12.89
CA ARG A 40 2.07 9.09 -13.24
C ARG A 40 1.78 8.17 -12.05
N LYS A 41 0.94 7.13 -12.22
CA LYS A 41 0.78 6.08 -11.20
C LYS A 41 2.16 5.45 -10.89
N GLY A 42 2.55 5.45 -9.62
CA GLY A 42 3.77 4.79 -9.14
C GLY A 42 4.90 5.71 -8.65
N VAL A 43 4.73 7.03 -8.64
CA VAL A 43 5.65 7.93 -7.92
C VAL A 43 5.05 8.31 -6.56
N PRO A 44 5.76 8.10 -5.44
CA PRO A 44 5.34 8.63 -4.15
C PRO A 44 5.24 10.16 -4.23
N PHE A 45 4.15 10.73 -3.73
CA PHE A 45 4.11 12.16 -3.48
C PHE A 45 5.07 12.47 -2.32
N VAL A 46 6.18 13.14 -2.63
CA VAL A 46 7.17 13.60 -1.65
C VAL A 46 7.03 15.12 -1.58
N ASP A 47 6.39 15.60 -0.53
CA ASP A 47 6.47 17.01 -0.15
C ASP A 47 7.79 17.19 0.63
N GLY A 48 8.62 18.13 0.19
CA GLY A 48 9.94 18.41 0.74
C GLY A 48 9.95 19.70 1.53
#